data_AF-A0A423VBR9-F1
#
_entry.id   AF-A0A423VBR9-F1
#
_cell.length_a   1.000
_cell.length_b   1.000
_cell.length_c   1.000
_cell.angle_alpha   90.00
_cell.angle_beta   90.00
_cell.angle_gamma   90.00
#
_symmetry.space_group_name_H-M   'P 1'
#
loop_
_entity.id
_entity.type
_entity.pdbx_description
1 polymer ?
#
loop_
_entity_poly.entity_id
_entity_poly.type
_entity_poly.pdbx_seq_one_letter_code
_entity_poly.pdbx_strand_id
1 'polypeptide(L)'
;MECRRIAALHEEYGPVVRIAPSEIDISDGAAINPLYVKNGGFQKSSTYQHFDFDGFPTIFSTRNPAQRAPRAKAVAPMFATRKILKGRPVVQDIIGGMVIELQRRKAEAPGRPLDVLGLYRALFTDIATAYLFGESFNGLGKQRLSVTAFVNNLFAGVRFFYLPSWLYDHVVRLVSVFDKEKVRVAMSRDIVDDFITRVITESLIAEKETEAQTYQGRLLKAGVSQEEVKSQLLDVLFAGTEAPAMALAKLCWYLAMLPTK
;
A
#
# COMPACT_ATOMS: atom_id res chain seq x y z
N MET A 1 -16.42 11.05 -5.74
CA MET A 1 -17.61 11.44 -6.53
C MET A 1 -18.32 10.20 -7.04
N GLU A 2 -17.57 9.21 -7.54
CA GLU A 2 -18.08 7.91 -8.02
C GLU A 2 -18.88 7.10 -6.98
N CYS A 3 -18.38 6.94 -5.74
CA CYS A 3 -19.08 6.13 -4.73
C CYS A 3 -20.49 6.64 -4.40
N ARG A 4 -20.73 7.96 -4.46
CA ARG A 4 -22.07 8.54 -4.21
C ARG A 4 -23.03 8.26 -5.37
N ARG A 5 -22.53 8.26 -6.60
CA ARG A 5 -23.35 7.97 -7.78
C ARG A 5 -23.73 6.49 -7.83
N ILE A 6 -22.77 5.60 -7.56
CA ILE A 6 -23.02 4.16 -7.49
C ILE A 6 -24.00 3.83 -6.36
N ALA A 7 -23.83 4.43 -5.17
CA ALA A 7 -24.78 4.27 -4.07
C ALA A 7 -26.21 4.71 -4.47
N ALA A 8 -26.36 5.87 -5.09
CA ALA A 8 -27.68 6.34 -5.57
C ALA A 8 -28.30 5.40 -6.64
N LEU A 9 -27.48 4.77 -7.50
CA LEU A 9 -27.98 3.77 -8.44
C LEU A 9 -28.47 2.51 -7.71
N HIS A 10 -27.82 2.08 -6.63
CA HIS A 10 -28.31 0.95 -5.84
C HIS A 10 -29.59 1.28 -5.07
N GLU A 11 -29.74 2.53 -4.62
CA GLU A 11 -31.01 3.00 -4.03
C GLU A 11 -32.16 2.97 -5.04
N GLU A 12 -31.89 3.26 -6.31
CA GLU A 12 -32.90 3.32 -7.38
C GLU A 12 -33.21 1.95 -8.01
N TYR A 13 -32.17 1.15 -8.32
CA TYR A 13 -32.28 -0.07 -9.12
C TYR A 13 -32.07 -1.37 -8.32
N GLY A 14 -31.72 -1.26 -7.05
CA GLY A 14 -31.50 -2.40 -6.17
C GLY A 14 -30.05 -2.92 -6.13
N PRO A 15 -29.82 -4.13 -5.59
CA PRO A 15 -28.48 -4.57 -5.17
C PRO A 15 -27.52 -4.91 -6.32
N VAL A 16 -28.01 -5.02 -7.55
CA VAL A 16 -27.21 -5.40 -8.73
C VAL A 16 -27.43 -4.36 -9.83
N VAL A 17 -26.38 -3.61 -10.18
CA VAL A 17 -26.45 -2.52 -11.16
C VAL A 17 -25.39 -2.73 -12.22
N ARG A 18 -25.76 -2.61 -13.50
CA ARG A 18 -24.79 -2.62 -14.61
C ARG A 18 -24.27 -1.20 -14.84
N ILE A 19 -22.98 -0.98 -14.60
CA ILE A 19 -22.35 0.35 -14.66
C ILE A 19 -21.55 0.59 -15.96
N ALA A 20 -21.23 -0.46 -16.71
CA ALA A 20 -20.63 -0.40 -18.04
C ALA A 20 -21.06 -1.63 -18.88
N PRO A 21 -20.78 -1.69 -20.20
CA PRO A 21 -21.20 -2.81 -21.05
C PRO A 21 -20.79 -4.20 -20.52
N SER A 22 -19.65 -4.29 -19.83
CA SER A 22 -19.09 -5.52 -19.26
C SER A 22 -18.85 -5.44 -17.75
N GLU A 23 -19.49 -4.49 -17.05
CA GLU A 23 -19.25 -4.27 -15.62
C GLU A 23 -20.56 -4.21 -14.84
N ILE A 24 -20.59 -4.93 -13.72
CA ILE A 24 -21.71 -5.00 -12.79
C ILE A 24 -21.17 -4.67 -11.40
N ASP A 25 -21.83 -3.73 -10.72
CA ASP A 25 -21.64 -3.44 -9.31
C ASP A 25 -22.68 -4.19 -8.49
N ILE A 26 -22.25 -4.77 -7.36
CA ILE A 26 -23.09 -5.58 -6.48
C ILE A 26 -22.90 -5.09 -5.04
N SER A 27 -23.96 -4.56 -4.45
CA SER A 27 -23.96 -4.06 -3.06
C SER A 27 -24.47 -5.10 -2.04
N ASP A 28 -24.83 -6.31 -2.48
CA ASP A 28 -25.24 -7.41 -1.62
C ASP A 28 -24.03 -8.21 -1.08
N GLY A 29 -23.89 -8.26 0.25
CA GLY A 29 -22.85 -9.04 0.94
C GLY A 29 -22.89 -10.54 0.65
N ALA A 30 -24.05 -11.09 0.24
CA ALA A 30 -24.16 -12.48 -0.19
C ALA A 30 -23.29 -12.79 -1.43
N ALA A 31 -22.90 -11.78 -2.22
CA ALA A 31 -22.02 -11.94 -3.37
C ALA A 31 -20.54 -12.19 -2.99
N ILE A 32 -20.11 -11.89 -1.76
CA ILE A 32 -18.71 -12.02 -1.36
C ILE A 32 -18.20 -13.45 -1.51
N ASN A 33 -18.95 -14.45 -1.02
CA ASN A 33 -18.52 -15.84 -1.09
C ASN A 33 -18.47 -16.38 -2.53
N PRO A 34 -19.52 -16.22 -3.36
CA PRO A 34 -19.47 -16.58 -4.77
C PRO A 34 -18.32 -15.91 -5.55
N LEU A 35 -18.06 -14.62 -5.30
CA LEU A 35 -17.09 -13.85 -6.07
C LEU A 35 -15.64 -14.11 -5.64
N TYR A 36 -15.37 -14.21 -4.35
CA TYR A 36 -13.99 -14.23 -3.84
C TYR A 36 -13.54 -15.59 -3.28
N VAL A 37 -14.45 -16.51 -2.99
CA VAL A 37 -14.13 -17.76 -2.27
C VAL A 37 -14.46 -19.00 -3.08
N LYS A 38 -15.70 -19.11 -3.57
CA LYS A 38 -16.19 -20.29 -4.28
C LYS A 38 -15.32 -20.56 -5.52
N ASN A 39 -14.91 -21.82 -5.70
CA ASN A 39 -14.05 -22.27 -6.81
C ASN A 39 -12.73 -21.48 -6.95
N GLY A 40 -12.22 -20.90 -5.87
CA GLY A 40 -10.98 -20.10 -5.89
C GLY A 40 -11.17 -18.62 -6.24
N GLY A 41 -12.42 -18.17 -6.37
CA GLY A 41 -12.77 -16.79 -6.71
C GLY A 41 -12.63 -16.47 -8.19
N PHE A 42 -13.25 -15.37 -8.61
CA PHE A 42 -13.16 -14.86 -9.97
C PHE A 42 -11.78 -14.26 -10.24
N GLN A 43 -11.34 -14.35 -11.50
CA GLN A 43 -10.11 -13.69 -11.92
C GLN A 43 -10.27 -12.18 -11.86
N LYS A 44 -9.20 -11.51 -11.46
CA LYS A 44 -9.08 -10.05 -11.53
C LYS A 44 -9.21 -9.57 -12.97
N SER A 45 -9.82 -8.40 -13.14
CA SER A 45 -9.90 -7.71 -14.44
C SER A 45 -8.51 -7.42 -15.01
N SER A 46 -8.43 -7.22 -16.32
CA SER A 46 -7.19 -6.82 -17.00
C SER A 46 -6.62 -5.52 -16.45
N THR A 47 -7.47 -4.61 -15.96
CA THR A 47 -7.07 -3.32 -15.37
C THR A 47 -6.14 -3.46 -14.16
N TYR A 48 -6.09 -4.61 -13.48
CA TYR A 48 -5.14 -4.82 -12.39
C TYR A 48 -3.67 -4.71 -12.83
N GLN A 49 -3.36 -4.88 -14.12
CA GLN A 49 -1.99 -4.67 -14.63
C GLN A 49 -1.50 -3.22 -14.48
N HIS A 50 -2.40 -2.26 -14.26
CA HIS A 50 -2.02 -0.88 -13.93
C HIS A 50 -1.36 -0.73 -12.55
N PHE A 51 -1.41 -1.79 -11.73
CA PHE A 51 -0.69 -1.91 -10.46
C PHE A 51 0.61 -2.72 -10.58
N ASP A 52 1.01 -3.10 -11.79
CA ASP A 52 2.32 -3.70 -12.01
C ASP A 52 3.39 -2.62 -11.82
N PHE A 53 4.49 -2.98 -11.13
CA PHE A 53 5.63 -2.11 -10.93
C PHE A 53 6.78 -2.59 -11.79
N ASP A 54 7.45 -1.68 -12.47
CA ASP A 54 8.64 -1.95 -13.30
C ASP A 54 8.46 -3.14 -14.28
N GLY A 55 7.23 -3.35 -14.76
CA GLY A 55 6.88 -4.42 -15.71
C GLY A 55 6.64 -5.80 -15.08
N PHE A 56 6.64 -5.90 -13.75
CA PHE A 56 6.40 -7.15 -13.03
C PHE A 56 5.07 -7.12 -12.25
N PRO A 57 4.23 -8.15 -12.38
CA PRO A 57 3.02 -8.27 -11.59
C PRO A 57 3.34 -8.68 -10.15
N THR A 58 2.69 -8.02 -9.19
CA THR A 58 2.84 -8.32 -7.76
C THR A 58 1.83 -9.36 -7.32
N ILE A 59 1.89 -9.80 -6.05
CA ILE A 59 0.83 -10.63 -5.46
C ILE A 59 -0.54 -9.94 -5.60
N PHE A 60 -0.59 -8.61 -5.45
CA PHE A 60 -1.80 -7.82 -5.59
C PHE A 60 -2.28 -7.71 -7.05
N SER A 61 -1.39 -7.42 -8.00
CA SER A 61 -1.81 -7.15 -9.39
C SER A 61 -1.94 -8.40 -10.26
N THR A 62 -1.20 -9.48 -9.95
CA THR A 62 -1.22 -10.69 -10.77
C THR A 62 -2.63 -11.27 -10.88
N ARG A 63 -2.99 -11.60 -12.13
CA ARG A 63 -4.27 -12.21 -12.52
C ARG A 63 -4.18 -13.73 -12.60
N ASN A 64 -2.96 -14.28 -12.60
CA ASN A 64 -2.71 -15.72 -12.72
C ASN A 64 -2.57 -16.35 -11.32
N PRO A 65 -3.53 -17.19 -10.88
CA PRO A 65 -3.46 -17.83 -9.57
C PRO A 65 -2.23 -18.72 -9.38
N ALA A 66 -1.73 -19.36 -10.45
CA ALA A 66 -0.55 -20.21 -10.39
C ALA A 66 0.74 -19.40 -10.18
N GLN A 67 0.80 -18.15 -10.66
CA GLN A 67 1.88 -17.22 -10.32
C GLN A 67 1.71 -16.68 -8.89
N ARG A 68 0.49 -16.32 -8.50
CA ARG A 68 0.19 -15.76 -7.18
C ARG A 68 0.51 -16.73 -6.02
N ALA A 69 0.05 -17.96 -6.13
CA ALA A 69 0.05 -18.94 -5.05
C ALA A 69 1.42 -19.16 -4.39
N PRO A 70 2.52 -19.43 -5.14
CA PRO A 70 3.84 -19.63 -4.52
C PRO A 70 4.36 -18.39 -3.81
N ARG A 71 4.16 -17.19 -4.40
CA ARG A 71 4.59 -15.90 -3.81
C ARG A 71 3.83 -15.60 -2.52
N ALA A 72 2.50 -15.75 -2.56
CA ALA A 72 1.65 -15.58 -1.39
C ALA A 72 2.00 -16.58 -0.28
N LYS A 73 2.25 -17.86 -0.64
CA LYS A 73 2.66 -18.90 0.32
C LYS A 73 4.00 -18.56 1.00
N ALA A 74 4.96 -18.00 0.27
CA ALA A 74 6.27 -17.65 0.81
C ALA A 74 6.19 -16.62 1.95
N VAL A 75 5.32 -15.61 1.78
CA VAL A 75 5.20 -14.47 2.71
C VAL A 75 4.09 -14.61 3.74
N ALA A 76 3.10 -15.48 3.51
CA ALA A 76 1.97 -15.71 4.42
C ALA A 76 2.35 -15.94 5.89
N PRO A 77 3.43 -16.68 6.23
CA PRO A 77 3.84 -16.87 7.63
C PRO A 77 4.16 -15.56 8.38
N MET A 78 4.51 -14.50 7.67
CA MET A 78 4.75 -13.18 8.27
C MET A 78 3.47 -12.54 8.81
N PHE A 79 2.32 -12.88 8.23
CA PHE A 79 1.01 -12.35 8.64
C PHE A 79 0.28 -13.28 9.61
N ALA A 80 0.91 -14.38 10.03
CA ALA A 80 0.34 -15.27 11.04
C ALA A 80 0.29 -14.56 12.41
N THR A 81 -0.79 -14.75 13.16
CA THR A 81 -1.01 -14.12 14.47
C THR A 81 0.21 -14.22 15.38
N ARG A 82 0.81 -15.42 15.50
CA ARG A 82 2.01 -15.63 16.32
C ARG A 82 3.19 -14.74 15.91
N LYS A 83 3.41 -14.54 14.60
CA LYS A 83 4.51 -13.70 14.10
C LYS A 83 4.19 -12.22 14.29
N ILE A 84 2.93 -11.81 14.17
CA ILE A 84 2.48 -10.44 14.51
C ILE A 84 2.72 -10.15 15.99
N LEU A 85 2.34 -11.08 16.87
CA LEU A 85 2.57 -10.94 18.32
C LEU A 85 4.06 -10.79 18.65
N LYS A 86 4.93 -11.55 17.98
CA LYS A 86 6.39 -11.44 18.15
C LYS A 86 6.96 -10.10 17.68
N GLY A 87 6.35 -9.46 16.69
CA GLY A 87 6.79 -8.14 16.19
C GLY A 87 6.28 -6.94 16.99
N ARG A 88 5.43 -7.16 18.01
CA ARG A 88 4.88 -6.08 18.83
C ARG A 88 5.93 -5.11 19.39
N PRO A 89 7.10 -5.54 19.91
CA PRO A 89 8.09 -4.61 20.43
C PRO A 89 8.54 -3.57 19.38
N VAL A 90 8.86 -4.02 18.16
CA VAL A 90 9.26 -3.13 17.03
C VAL A 90 8.16 -2.11 16.73
N VAL A 91 6.90 -2.55 16.68
CA VAL A 91 5.77 -1.65 16.42
C VAL A 91 5.59 -0.64 17.56
N GLN A 92 5.73 -1.08 18.81
CA GLN A 92 5.61 -0.19 19.98
C GLN A 92 6.70 0.87 20.03
N ASP A 93 7.94 0.52 19.67
CA ASP A 93 9.05 1.48 19.63
C ASP A 93 8.78 2.61 18.61
N ILE A 94 8.24 2.27 17.43
CA ILE A 94 7.90 3.25 16.40
C ILE A 94 6.71 4.12 16.86
N ILE A 95 5.69 3.53 17.49
CA ILE A 95 4.58 4.27 18.09
C ILE A 95 5.10 5.23 19.17
N GLY A 96 6.05 4.80 20.00
CA GLY A 96 6.72 5.64 20.98
C GLY A 96 7.39 6.85 20.34
N GLY A 97 8.13 6.64 19.23
CA GLY A 97 8.72 7.70 18.43
C GLY A 97 7.68 8.70 17.89
N MET A 98 6.54 8.20 17.41
CA MET A 98 5.42 9.04 16.96
C MET A 98 4.84 9.89 18.09
N VAL A 99 4.66 9.32 19.29
CA VAL A 99 4.17 10.08 20.47
C VAL A 99 5.14 11.19 20.84
N ILE A 100 6.44 10.92 20.82
CA ILE A 100 7.48 11.94 21.07
C ILE A 100 7.40 13.06 20.03
N GLU A 101 7.27 12.73 18.74
CA GLU A 101 7.14 13.73 17.66
C GLU A 101 5.87 14.57 17.82
N LEU A 102 4.74 13.97 18.22
CA LEU A 102 3.51 14.70 18.53
C LEU A 102 3.68 15.66 19.72
N GLN A 103 4.33 15.21 20.79
CA GLN A 103 4.63 16.05 21.95
C GLN A 103 5.53 17.24 21.58
N ARG A 104 6.56 17.00 20.77
CA ARG A 104 7.46 18.04 20.26
C ARG A 104 6.68 19.11 19.47
N ARG A 105 5.84 18.69 18.51
CA ARG A 105 5.02 19.63 17.71
C ARG A 105 4.03 20.42 18.56
N LYS A 106 3.42 19.78 19.56
CA LYS A 106 2.54 20.45 20.51
C LYS A 106 3.28 21.53 21.31
N ALA A 107 4.52 21.26 21.73
CA ALA A 107 5.34 22.22 22.47
C ALA A 107 5.78 23.41 21.62
N GLU A 108 6.13 23.17 20.36
CA GLU A 108 6.59 24.21 19.42
C GLU A 108 5.47 25.13 18.92
N ALA A 109 4.26 24.60 18.78
CA ALA A 109 3.13 25.33 18.22
C ALA A 109 1.82 25.01 18.97
N PRO A 110 1.71 25.41 20.25
CA PRO A 110 0.52 25.14 21.05
C PRO A 110 -0.73 25.77 20.42
N GLY A 111 -1.80 24.98 20.32
CA GLY A 111 -3.08 25.42 19.75
C GLY A 111 -3.12 25.51 18.23
N ARG A 112 -2.02 25.24 17.50
CA ARG A 112 -2.08 25.16 16.03
C ARG A 112 -2.66 23.82 15.56
N PRO A 113 -3.52 23.83 14.52
CA PRO A 113 -3.94 22.60 13.85
C PRO A 113 -2.74 21.82 13.32
N LEU A 114 -2.80 20.50 13.45
CA LEU A 114 -1.77 19.58 12.98
C LEU A 114 -2.32 18.71 11.85
N ASP A 115 -1.62 18.68 10.71
CA ASP A 115 -1.87 17.67 9.69
C ASP A 115 -1.34 16.32 10.17
N VAL A 116 -2.26 15.44 10.57
CA VAL A 116 -1.96 14.09 11.06
C VAL A 116 -1.79 13.07 9.94
N LEU A 117 -2.27 13.33 8.72
CA LEU A 117 -2.20 12.36 7.63
C LEU A 117 -0.75 12.12 7.21
N GLY A 118 0.04 13.19 7.04
CA GLY A 118 1.46 13.06 6.74
C GLY A 118 2.24 12.31 7.82
N LEU A 119 1.89 12.54 9.09
CA LEU A 119 2.51 11.84 10.22
C LEU A 119 2.12 10.36 10.28
N TYR A 120 0.84 10.02 10.04
CA TYR A 120 0.42 8.63 10.01
C TYR A 120 0.96 7.88 8.81
N ARG A 121 1.15 8.55 7.66
CA ARG A 121 1.90 7.96 6.54
C ARG A 121 3.31 7.57 6.97
N ALA A 122 4.04 8.48 7.60
CA ALA A 122 5.38 8.18 8.13
C ALA A 122 5.37 7.03 9.16
N LEU A 123 4.41 7.02 10.09
CA LEU A 123 4.21 5.95 11.08
C LEU A 123 4.01 4.59 10.42
N PHE A 124 3.07 4.49 9.47
CA PHE A 124 2.73 3.20 8.87
C PHE A 124 3.77 2.74 7.85
N THR A 125 4.46 3.66 7.18
CA THR A 125 5.66 3.33 6.40
C THR A 125 6.72 2.70 7.29
N ASP A 126 7.08 3.33 8.41
CA ASP A 126 8.10 2.80 9.32
C ASP A 126 7.69 1.45 9.93
N ILE A 127 6.42 1.30 10.34
CA ILE A 127 5.90 0.02 10.84
C ILE A 127 5.98 -1.07 9.76
N ALA A 128 5.52 -0.78 8.54
CA ALA A 128 5.51 -1.74 7.45
C ALA A 128 6.93 -2.19 7.10
N THR A 129 7.87 -1.26 6.92
CA THR A 129 9.24 -1.61 6.54
C THR A 129 10.01 -2.25 7.69
N ALA A 130 9.90 -1.76 8.92
CA ALA A 130 10.60 -2.36 10.05
C ALA A 130 10.11 -3.79 10.33
N TYR A 131 8.79 -4.01 10.23
CA TYR A 131 8.21 -5.33 10.48
C TYR A 131 8.44 -6.31 9.32
N LEU A 132 8.22 -5.87 8.08
CA LEU A 132 8.28 -6.75 6.90
C LEU A 132 9.66 -6.82 6.28
N PHE A 133 10.37 -5.69 6.17
CA PHE A 133 11.66 -5.63 5.51
C PHE A 133 12.83 -5.78 6.48
N GLY A 134 12.55 -5.75 7.79
CA GLY A 134 13.58 -5.83 8.83
C GLY A 134 14.28 -4.50 9.10
N GLU A 135 13.89 -3.43 8.40
CA GLU A 135 14.50 -2.12 8.54
C GLU A 135 13.47 -0.98 8.41
N SER A 136 13.56 0.00 9.31
CA SER A 136 12.71 1.20 9.26
C SER A 136 13.13 2.12 8.11
N PHE A 137 12.15 2.67 7.40
CA PHE A 137 12.36 3.69 6.37
C PHE A 137 12.83 5.02 6.95
N ASN A 138 12.63 5.25 8.25
CA ASN A 138 12.96 6.49 8.96
C ASN A 138 12.13 7.71 8.54
N GLY A 139 10.84 7.50 8.27
CA GLY A 139 9.88 8.57 8.03
C GLY A 139 9.60 9.43 9.27
N LEU A 140 9.58 8.82 10.46
CA LEU A 140 9.48 9.52 11.74
C LEU A 140 10.85 9.87 12.35
N GLY A 141 11.93 9.34 11.77
CA GLY A 141 13.30 9.52 12.24
C GLY A 141 13.91 10.89 11.92
N LYS A 142 15.21 11.04 12.20
CA LYS A 142 15.95 12.30 11.96
C LYS A 142 15.97 12.73 10.49
N GLN A 143 16.04 11.78 9.57
CA GLN A 143 16.11 12.03 8.13
C GLN A 143 14.76 12.45 7.54
N ARG A 144 13.64 12.08 8.19
CA ARG A 144 12.27 12.43 7.78
C ARG A 144 11.98 12.13 6.30
N LEU A 145 12.42 10.95 5.84
CA LEU A 145 12.18 10.51 4.47
C LEU A 145 10.68 10.39 4.21
N SER A 146 10.25 10.70 2.99
CA SER A 146 8.82 10.73 2.67
C SER A 146 8.50 9.93 1.42
N VAL A 147 7.61 8.96 1.59
CA VAL A 147 6.96 8.23 0.49
C VAL A 147 5.74 8.97 -0.06
N THR A 148 5.41 10.16 0.48
CA THR A 148 4.11 10.81 0.21
C THR A 148 3.94 11.18 -1.26
N ALA A 149 4.96 11.73 -1.91
CA ALA A 149 4.86 12.11 -3.32
C ALA A 149 4.75 10.86 -4.22
N PHE A 150 5.52 9.82 -3.93
CA PHE A 150 5.39 8.50 -4.57
C PHE A 150 3.97 7.93 -4.44
N VAL A 151 3.42 7.86 -3.22
CA VAL A 151 2.07 7.35 -2.97
C VAL A 151 1.00 8.19 -3.67
N ASN A 152 1.09 9.52 -3.59
CA ASN A 152 0.13 10.41 -4.24
C ASN A 152 0.14 10.27 -5.77
N ASN A 153 1.32 10.07 -6.36
CA ASN A 153 1.46 9.84 -7.81
C ASN A 153 0.76 8.54 -8.25
N LEU A 154 0.88 7.46 -7.46
CA LEU A 154 0.16 6.22 -7.73
C LEU A 154 -1.37 6.42 -7.70
N PHE A 155 -1.90 7.13 -6.70
CA PHE A 155 -3.33 7.46 -6.65
C PHE A 155 -3.79 8.34 -7.81
N ALA A 156 -2.93 9.22 -8.32
CA ALA A 156 -3.25 10.01 -9.50
C ALA A 156 -3.47 9.11 -10.73
N GLY A 157 -2.67 8.06 -10.88
CA GLY A 157 -2.84 7.03 -11.92
C GLY A 157 -4.13 6.23 -11.76
N VAL A 158 -4.49 5.84 -10.52
CA VAL A 158 -5.72 5.07 -10.22
C VAL A 158 -7.00 5.77 -10.69
N ARG A 159 -7.00 7.10 -10.87
CA ARG A 159 -8.16 7.82 -11.45
C ARG A 159 -8.51 7.36 -12.87
N PHE A 160 -7.54 6.78 -13.57
CA PHE A 160 -7.70 6.25 -14.92
C PHE A 160 -7.77 4.71 -14.94
N PHE A 161 -8.00 4.08 -13.79
CA PHE A 161 -7.93 2.63 -13.61
C PHE A 161 -8.77 1.84 -14.62
N TYR A 162 -9.95 2.33 -14.97
CA TYR A 162 -10.87 1.68 -15.90
C TYR A 162 -10.54 1.89 -17.39
N LEU A 163 -9.50 2.68 -17.72
CA LEU A 163 -9.08 2.83 -19.12
C LEU A 163 -8.47 1.52 -19.64
N PRO A 164 -8.67 1.16 -20.92
CA PRO A 164 -7.89 0.11 -21.55
C PRO A 164 -6.40 0.43 -21.47
N SER A 165 -5.54 -0.58 -21.32
CA SER A 165 -4.14 -0.34 -20.94
C SER A 165 -3.31 0.42 -21.96
N TRP A 166 -3.60 0.26 -23.25
CA TRP A 166 -2.99 1.09 -24.28
C TRP A 166 -3.26 2.58 -24.03
N LEU A 167 -4.48 2.94 -23.60
CA LEU A 167 -4.87 4.31 -23.34
C LEU A 167 -4.38 4.79 -21.97
N TYR A 168 -4.41 3.91 -20.96
CA TYR A 168 -3.89 4.19 -19.62
C TYR A 168 -2.45 4.71 -19.69
N ASP A 169 -1.56 3.99 -20.40
CA ASP A 169 -0.15 4.36 -20.50
C ASP A 169 0.07 5.71 -21.20
N HIS A 170 -0.74 6.02 -22.21
CA HIS A 170 -0.70 7.31 -22.88
C HIS A 170 -1.20 8.44 -21.97
N VAL A 171 -2.30 8.23 -21.25
CA VAL A 171 -2.89 9.22 -20.35
C VAL A 171 -1.98 9.50 -19.16
N VAL A 172 -1.47 8.47 -18.49
CA VAL A 172 -0.55 8.64 -17.35
C VAL A 172 0.72 9.36 -17.79
N ARG A 173 1.28 9.00 -18.96
CA ARG A 173 2.44 9.70 -19.52
C ARG A 173 2.15 11.17 -19.79
N LEU A 174 1.02 11.47 -20.45
CA LEU A 174 0.61 12.84 -20.72
C LEU A 174 0.43 13.65 -19.43
N VAL A 175 -0.28 13.10 -18.45
CA VAL A 175 -0.52 13.75 -17.14
C VAL A 175 0.80 14.01 -16.41
N SER A 176 1.74 13.07 -16.45
CA SER A 176 3.05 13.22 -15.79
C SER A 176 3.90 14.36 -16.37
N VAL A 177 3.75 14.68 -17.67
CA VAL A 177 4.44 15.81 -18.31
C VAL A 177 3.99 17.15 -17.73
N PHE A 178 2.69 17.25 -17.43
CA PHE A 178 2.06 18.47 -16.89
C PHE A 178 2.03 18.51 -15.36
N ASP A 179 2.53 17.47 -14.68
CA ASP A 179 2.61 17.46 -13.23
C ASP A 179 3.67 18.47 -12.74
N LYS A 180 3.20 19.46 -11.99
CA LYS A 180 4.05 20.50 -11.39
C LYS A 180 4.98 19.92 -10.33
N GLU A 181 4.62 18.78 -9.73
CA GLU A 181 5.40 18.11 -8.69
C GLU A 181 6.32 17.00 -9.26
N LYS A 182 6.47 16.87 -10.59
CA LYS A 182 7.23 15.77 -11.22
C LYS A 182 8.65 15.56 -10.69
N VAL A 183 9.36 16.65 -10.35
CA VAL A 183 10.71 16.58 -9.78
C VAL A 183 10.67 15.97 -8.38
N ARG A 184 9.70 16.39 -7.55
CA ARG A 184 9.50 15.86 -6.20
C ARG A 184 9.05 14.40 -6.23
N VAL A 185 8.20 14.02 -7.18
CA VAL A 185 7.80 12.63 -7.41
C VAL A 185 9.00 11.78 -7.80
N ALA A 186 9.84 12.24 -8.73
CA ALA A 186 11.07 11.56 -9.11
C ALA A 186 12.01 11.37 -7.91
N MET A 187 12.31 12.44 -7.17
CA MET A 187 13.15 12.34 -5.96
C MET A 187 12.57 11.38 -4.90
N SER A 188 11.24 11.40 -4.70
CA SER A 188 10.58 10.48 -3.75
C SER A 188 10.66 9.03 -4.22
N ARG A 189 10.55 8.80 -5.54
CA ARG A 189 10.75 7.48 -6.14
C ARG A 189 12.19 7.01 -5.97
N ASP A 190 13.18 7.86 -6.24
CA ASP A 190 14.61 7.51 -6.10
C ASP A 190 14.94 7.12 -4.66
N ILE A 191 14.46 7.88 -3.65
CA ILE A 191 14.65 7.55 -2.23
C ILE A 191 14.05 6.18 -1.89
N VAL A 192 12.84 5.89 -2.40
CA VAL A 192 12.17 4.60 -2.18
C VAL A 192 12.93 3.47 -2.87
N ASP A 193 13.37 3.68 -4.11
CA ASP A 193 14.11 2.69 -4.90
C ASP A 193 15.48 2.38 -4.29
N ASP A 194 16.20 3.39 -3.80
CA ASP A 194 17.48 3.23 -3.10
C ASP A 194 17.29 2.41 -1.81
N PHE A 195 16.26 2.74 -1.03
CA PHE A 195 15.92 2.00 0.19
C PHE A 195 15.58 0.53 -0.12
N ILE A 196 14.72 0.27 -1.11
CA ILE A 196 14.30 -1.09 -1.50
C ILE A 196 15.49 -1.89 -2.02
N THR A 197 16.31 -1.29 -2.88
CA THR A 197 17.50 -1.94 -3.46
C THR A 197 18.48 -2.34 -2.37
N ARG A 198 18.67 -1.48 -1.37
CA ARG A 198 19.53 -1.74 -0.23
C ARG A 198 19.01 -2.89 0.64
N VAL A 199 17.74 -2.90 1.03
CA VAL A 199 17.18 -4.00 1.86
C VAL A 199 17.21 -5.35 1.13
N ILE A 200 17.04 -5.37 -0.19
CA ILE A 200 17.20 -6.58 -1.00
C ILE A 200 18.65 -7.07 -0.95
N THR A 201 19.60 -6.17 -1.18
CA THR A 201 21.04 -6.48 -1.18
C THR A 201 21.51 -7.02 0.16
N GLU A 202 21.11 -6.37 1.26
CA GLU A 202 21.44 -6.82 2.62
C GLU A 202 20.83 -8.19 2.93
N SER A 203 19.58 -8.43 2.51
CA SER A 203 18.89 -9.72 2.73
C SER A 203 19.51 -10.86 1.92
N LEU A 204 20.01 -10.59 0.71
CA LEU A 204 20.75 -11.57 -0.09
C LEU A 204 22.01 -12.06 0.60
N ILE A 205 22.62 -11.23 1.46
CA ILE A 205 23.83 -11.58 2.21
C ILE A 205 23.42 -12.27 3.53
N ALA A 206 22.56 -11.62 4.32
CA ALA A 206 22.21 -12.05 5.67
C ALA A 206 21.33 -13.32 5.72
N GLU A 207 20.45 -13.49 4.73
CA GLU A 207 19.45 -14.56 4.71
C GLU A 207 19.78 -15.69 3.71
N LYS A 208 20.96 -15.64 3.08
CA LYS A 208 21.39 -16.65 2.09
C LYS A 208 21.29 -18.07 2.66
N GLU A 209 21.95 -18.28 3.79
CA GLU A 209 22.11 -19.59 4.43
C GLU A 209 21.23 -19.77 5.69
N THR A 210 20.55 -18.71 6.14
CA THR A 210 19.75 -18.71 7.40
C THR A 210 18.25 -18.75 7.13
N GLU A 211 17.39 -19.05 8.12
CA GLU A 211 15.94 -19.05 7.88
C GLU A 211 15.46 -17.64 7.50
N ALA A 212 14.80 -17.49 6.34
CA ALA A 212 14.38 -16.19 5.86
C ALA A 212 13.34 -15.54 6.79
N GLN A 213 13.64 -14.35 7.29
CA GLN A 213 12.81 -13.63 8.25
C GLN A 213 12.11 -12.42 7.64
N THR A 214 12.65 -11.86 6.55
CA THR A 214 12.09 -10.70 5.86
C THR A 214 11.21 -11.10 4.67
N TYR A 215 10.41 -10.13 4.19
CA TYR A 215 9.52 -10.31 3.06
C TYR A 215 10.30 -10.60 1.78
N GLN A 216 11.32 -9.79 1.49
CA GLN A 216 12.24 -9.97 0.37
C GLN A 216 13.01 -11.30 0.49
N GLY A 217 13.56 -11.65 1.66
CA GLY A 217 14.31 -12.89 1.84
C GLY A 217 13.46 -14.13 1.57
N ARG A 218 12.19 -14.11 2.00
CA ARG A 218 11.23 -15.20 1.73
C ARG A 218 10.90 -15.35 0.26
N LEU A 219 10.72 -14.24 -0.47
CA LEU A 219 10.47 -14.28 -1.90
C LEU A 219 11.70 -14.75 -2.69
N LEU A 220 12.89 -14.27 -2.33
CA LEU A 220 14.15 -14.70 -2.93
C LEU A 220 14.36 -16.22 -2.74
N LYS A 221 14.11 -16.75 -1.53
CA LYS A 221 14.15 -18.21 -1.28
C LYS A 221 13.10 -19.02 -2.04
N ALA A 222 11.99 -18.39 -2.40
CA ALA A 222 10.97 -19.01 -3.26
C ALA A 222 11.35 -18.96 -4.75
N GLY A 223 12.54 -18.47 -5.10
CA GLY A 223 13.04 -18.39 -6.48
C GLY A 223 12.51 -17.20 -7.27
N VAL A 224 11.97 -16.18 -6.60
CA VAL A 224 11.52 -14.93 -7.25
C VAL A 224 12.74 -14.07 -7.59
N SER A 225 12.79 -13.49 -8.79
CA SER A 225 13.92 -12.66 -9.23
C SER A 225 14.02 -11.36 -8.41
N GLN A 226 15.20 -10.73 -8.38
CA GLN A 226 15.40 -9.50 -7.60
C GLN A 226 14.55 -8.33 -8.14
N GLU A 227 14.40 -8.24 -9.46
CA GLU A 227 13.58 -7.23 -10.13
C GLU A 227 12.12 -7.39 -9.74
N GLU A 228 11.61 -8.63 -9.73
CA GLU A 228 10.25 -8.87 -9.29
C GLU A 228 10.10 -8.61 -7.77
N VAL A 229 11.08 -9.01 -6.95
CA VAL A 229 11.07 -8.73 -5.50
C VAL A 229 10.99 -7.22 -5.26
N LYS A 230 11.73 -6.39 -6.01
CA LYS A 230 11.62 -4.92 -5.94
C LYS A 230 10.17 -4.47 -6.17
N SER A 231 9.52 -4.97 -7.22
CA SER A 231 8.11 -4.66 -7.51
C SER A 231 7.16 -5.08 -6.39
N GLN A 232 7.40 -6.24 -5.78
CA GLN A 232 6.61 -6.71 -4.62
C GLN A 232 6.79 -5.79 -3.39
N LEU A 233 8.00 -5.28 -3.17
CA LEU A 233 8.30 -4.37 -2.06
C LEU A 233 7.66 -2.99 -2.27
N LEU A 234 7.67 -2.47 -3.51
CA LEU A 234 6.99 -1.23 -3.88
C LEU A 234 5.48 -1.31 -3.60
N ASP A 235 4.84 -2.41 -3.98
CA ASP A 235 3.41 -2.65 -3.74
C ASP A 235 3.08 -2.76 -2.25
N VAL A 236 3.84 -3.55 -1.50
CA VAL A 236 3.68 -3.67 -0.03
C VAL A 236 3.86 -2.32 0.67
N LEU A 237 4.85 -1.53 0.26
CA LEU A 237 5.11 -0.21 0.83
C LEU A 237 3.95 0.75 0.55
N PHE A 238 3.42 0.75 -0.68
CA PHE A 238 2.26 1.54 -1.06
C PHE A 238 1.01 1.14 -0.25
N ALA A 239 0.65 -0.14 -0.27
CA ALA A 239 -0.54 -0.67 0.41
C ALA A 239 -0.46 -0.52 1.93
N GLY A 240 0.72 -0.76 2.51
CA GLY A 240 0.98 -0.67 3.94
C GLY A 240 1.01 0.75 4.49
N THR A 241 1.09 1.78 3.64
CA THR A 241 1.18 3.17 4.07
C THR A 241 -0.18 3.87 4.06
N GLU A 242 -0.83 3.98 2.90
CA GLU A 242 -1.97 4.91 2.75
C GLU A 242 -3.21 4.46 3.50
N ALA A 243 -3.63 3.21 3.28
CA ALA A 243 -4.88 2.70 3.81
C ALA A 243 -4.96 2.81 5.35
N PRO A 244 -3.96 2.34 6.13
CA PRO A 244 -4.00 2.50 7.58
C PRO A 244 -3.82 3.96 8.03
N ALA A 245 -3.02 4.77 7.32
CA ALA A 245 -2.86 6.18 7.64
C ALA A 245 -4.18 6.96 7.51
N MET A 246 -4.91 6.73 6.42
CA MET A 246 -6.22 7.33 6.17
C MET A 246 -7.26 6.87 7.19
N ALA A 247 -7.26 5.58 7.54
CA ALA A 247 -8.16 5.04 8.55
C ALA A 247 -7.94 5.71 9.92
N LEU A 248 -6.68 5.82 10.36
CA LEU A 248 -6.34 6.46 11.63
C LEU A 248 -6.59 7.97 11.62
N ALA A 249 -6.27 8.66 10.52
CA ALA A 249 -6.57 10.08 10.35
C ALA A 249 -8.08 10.36 10.47
N LYS A 250 -8.91 9.55 9.81
CA LYS A 250 -10.37 9.66 9.91
C LYS A 250 -10.88 9.34 11.31
N LEU A 251 -10.34 8.31 11.97
CA LEU A 251 -10.70 7.98 13.35
C LEU A 251 -10.44 9.17 14.27
N CYS A 252 -9.24 9.76 14.21
CA CYS A 252 -8.88 10.93 15.01
C CYS A 252 -9.75 12.14 14.69
N TRP A 253 -10.11 12.34 13.41
CA TRP A 253 -11.03 13.40 13.01
C TRP A 253 -12.44 13.20 13.61
N TYR A 254 -12.99 11.99 13.56
CA TYR A 254 -14.28 11.68 14.19
C TYR A 254 -14.25 11.86 15.70
N LEU A 255 -13.18 11.41 16.38
CA LEU A 255 -13.00 11.60 17.82
C LEU A 255 -12.89 13.08 18.19
N ALA A 256 -12.19 13.88 17.39
CA ALA A 256 -12.06 15.32 17.61
C ALA A 256 -13.40 16.07 17.41
N MET A 257 -14.26 15.58 16.50
CA MET A 257 -15.60 16.14 16.30
C MET A 257 -16.63 15.69 17.35
N LEU A 258 -16.39 14.57 18.03
CA LEU A 258 -17.31 13.99 19.01
C LEU A 258 -16.62 13.78 20.38
N PRO A 259 -16.12 14.84 21.04
CA PRO A 259 -15.29 14.72 22.25
C PRO A 259 -16.02 14.21 23.50
N THR A 260 -17.35 14.08 23.45
CA THR A 260 -18.22 13.70 24.58
C THR A 260 -18.82 12.31 24.46
N LYS A 261 -18.45 11.53 23.43
CA LYS A 261 -18.82 10.12 23.29
C LYS A 261 -17.62 9.19 23.48
#